data_AF-A0A966BEK9-F1
#
_entry.id   AF-A0A966BEK9-F1
#
_cell.length_a   1.000
_cell.length_b   1.000
_cell.length_c   1.000
_cell.angle_alpha   90.00
_cell.angle_beta   90.00
_cell.angle_gamma   90.00
#
_symmetry.space_group_name_H-M   'P 1'
#
loop_
_entity.id
_entity.type
_entity.pdbx_description
1 polymer ?
#
loop_
_entity_poly.entity_id
_entity_poly.type
_entity_poly.pdbx_seq_one_letter_code
_entity_poly.pdbx_strand_id
1 'polypeptide(L)'
;MADARAPRSTETREKETRRKPWAPPSRLDAPPAPEGYVHRWIRTAMRGEDDQTNVHAKLREGWEPVRSEEYPNYEAPTIEDGKFAGVIGNGGLMLCRIPIETANERNEYYGTRTREAMTAVDQDLMKEQNPLMPIHQSRQSRVTFGRGKPPSE
;
A
#
# COMPACT_ATOMS: atom_id res chain seq x y z
N MET A 1 52.81 -24.76 24.62
CA MET A 1 52.42 -23.39 24.22
C MET A 1 51.27 -23.53 23.26
N ALA A 2 50.08 -23.05 23.62
CA ALA A 2 48.86 -23.26 22.85
C ALA A 2 48.72 -22.17 21.78
N ASP A 3 48.54 -22.59 20.52
CA ASP A 3 48.30 -21.72 19.37
C ASP A 3 47.00 -20.93 19.53
N ALA A 4 47.11 -19.61 19.71
CA ALA A 4 45.99 -18.69 19.75
C ALA A 4 45.49 -18.43 18.32
N ARG A 5 44.47 -19.18 17.90
CA ARG A 5 43.78 -18.98 16.63
C ARG A 5 42.99 -17.66 16.69
N ALA A 6 43.44 -16.66 15.95
CA ALA A 6 42.75 -15.37 15.85
C ALA A 6 41.28 -15.55 15.41
N PRO A 7 40.30 -14.89 16.07
CA PRO A 7 38.91 -14.94 15.63
C PRO A 7 38.80 -14.24 14.27
N ARG A 8 38.27 -14.98 13.30
CA ARG A 8 37.93 -14.53 11.95
C ARG A 8 37.06 -13.27 12.09
N SER A 9 37.60 -12.12 11.70
CA SER A 9 36.85 -10.88 11.63
C SER A 9 35.76 -11.04 10.57
N THR A 10 34.54 -11.33 11.03
CA THR A 10 33.32 -11.20 10.22
C THR A 10 33.02 -9.70 10.11
N GLU A 11 33.91 -8.95 9.46
CA GLU A 11 33.67 -7.55 9.13
C GLU A 11 32.73 -7.51 7.93
N THR A 12 31.43 -7.41 8.24
CA THR A 12 30.49 -6.48 7.60
C THR A 12 30.59 -6.37 6.08
N ARG A 13 30.18 -7.42 5.37
CA ARG A 13 29.77 -7.33 3.95
C ARG A 13 28.41 -6.63 3.75
N GLU A 14 27.88 -5.98 4.78
CA GLU A 14 26.63 -5.21 4.72
C GLU A 14 26.87 -3.69 4.62
N LYS A 15 28.12 -3.21 4.75
CA LYS A 15 28.45 -1.78 4.74
C LYS A 15 28.95 -1.22 3.40
N GLU A 16 29.09 -2.04 2.36
CA GLU A 16 29.31 -1.52 1.00
C GLU A 16 27.97 -1.23 0.34
N THR A 17 27.48 0.00 0.54
CA THR A 17 26.33 0.53 -0.20
C THR A 17 26.71 0.67 -1.68
N ARG A 18 26.45 -0.37 -2.47
CA ARG A 18 26.55 -0.30 -3.94
C ARG A 18 25.76 0.91 -4.43
N ARG A 19 26.35 1.68 -5.36
CA ARG A 19 25.70 2.82 -6.03
C ARG A 19 24.31 2.38 -6.50
N LYS A 20 23.26 2.93 -5.86
CA LYS A 20 21.88 2.74 -6.32
C LYS A 20 21.75 3.43 -7.67
N PRO A 21 21.24 2.76 -8.73
CA PRO A 21 20.93 3.44 -9.98
C PRO A 21 19.95 4.58 -9.68
N TRP A 22 20.08 5.70 -10.39
CA TRP A 22 19.13 6.80 -10.25
C TRP A 22 17.72 6.29 -10.57
N ALA A 23 16.80 6.49 -9.64
CA ALA A 23 15.39 6.17 -9.78
C ALA A 23 14.59 7.46 -9.54
N PRO A 24 13.48 7.66 -10.26
CA PRO A 24 12.61 8.80 -9.99
C PRO A 24 12.10 8.71 -8.54
N PRO A 25 12.03 9.85 -7.83
CA PRO A 25 11.53 9.85 -6.46
C PRO A 25 10.06 9.38 -6.44
N SER A 26 9.78 8.31 -5.71
CA SER A 26 8.42 7.87 -5.46
C SER A 26 7.78 8.80 -4.45
N ARG A 27 6.75 9.55 -4.87
CA ARG A 27 6.00 10.43 -3.96
C ARG A 27 5.25 9.67 -2.86
N LEU A 28 5.08 8.36 -3.02
CA LEU A 28 4.30 7.52 -2.10
C LEU A 28 5.19 6.52 -1.37
N ASP A 29 6.51 6.73 -1.35
CA ASP A 29 7.38 5.93 -0.50
C ASP A 29 7.02 6.16 0.97
N ALA A 30 6.92 5.08 1.73
CA ALA A 30 6.47 5.08 3.11
C ALA A 30 7.36 4.15 3.92
N PRO A 31 7.57 4.43 5.22
CA PRO A 31 8.33 3.54 6.06
C PRO A 31 7.60 2.18 6.14
N PRO A 32 8.33 1.08 6.33
CA PRO A 32 7.71 -0.23 6.52
C PRO A 32 6.77 -0.17 7.73
N ALA A 33 5.56 -0.70 7.55
CA ALA A 33 4.60 -0.76 8.63
C ALA A 33 5.08 -1.72 9.74
N PRO A 34 4.72 -1.48 11.01
CA PRO A 34 4.99 -2.42 12.09
C PRO A 34 4.24 -3.72 11.83
N GLU A 35 4.71 -4.81 12.44
CA GLU A 35 4.05 -6.11 12.31
C GLU A 35 2.57 -6.04 12.69
N GLY A 36 1.70 -6.62 11.87
CA GLY A 36 0.25 -6.60 12.07
C GLY A 36 -0.47 -5.33 11.59
N TYR A 37 0.25 -4.33 11.06
CA TYR A 37 -0.33 -3.11 10.52
C TYR A 37 -0.05 -2.95 9.02
N VAL A 38 -0.92 -2.19 8.35
CA VAL A 38 -0.71 -1.75 6.97
C VAL A 38 -0.75 -0.23 6.89
N HIS A 39 0.18 0.32 6.11
CA HIS A 39 0.26 1.76 5.86
C HIS A 39 -0.52 2.16 4.62
N ARG A 40 -1.12 3.36 4.67
CA ARG A 40 -1.78 3.99 3.52
C ARG A 40 -1.70 5.51 3.61
N TRP A 41 -1.48 6.12 2.46
CA TRP A 41 -1.65 7.56 2.27
C TRP A 41 -3.13 7.94 2.18
N ILE A 42 -3.58 8.78 3.09
CA ILE A 42 -4.93 9.34 3.15
C ILE A 42 -4.88 10.79 2.69
N ARG A 43 -5.77 11.14 1.77
CA ARG A 43 -5.88 12.51 1.28
C ARG A 43 -6.40 13.44 2.38
N THR A 44 -5.64 14.50 2.65
CA THR A 44 -5.99 15.61 3.53
C THR A 44 -6.38 16.86 2.77
N ALA A 45 -5.85 17.09 1.57
CA ALA A 45 -6.20 18.23 0.74
C ALA A 45 -6.24 17.85 -0.75
N MET A 46 -7.09 18.54 -1.52
CA MET A 46 -7.15 18.44 -2.97
C MET A 46 -7.15 19.84 -3.57
N ARG A 47 -6.21 20.13 -4.49
CA ARG A 47 -6.11 21.43 -5.18
C ARG A 47 -6.04 22.65 -4.23
N GLY A 48 -5.51 22.47 -3.02
CA GLY A 48 -5.39 23.52 -2.00
C GLY A 48 -6.60 23.66 -1.08
N GLU A 49 -7.67 22.88 -1.30
CA GLU A 49 -8.80 22.80 -0.39
C GLU A 49 -8.67 21.60 0.56
N ASP A 50 -8.93 21.82 1.84
CA ASP A 50 -8.90 20.77 2.86
C ASP A 50 -10.06 19.78 2.70
N ASP A 51 -9.74 18.50 2.55
CA ASP A 51 -10.69 17.40 2.46
C ASP A 51 -10.94 16.79 3.85
N GLN A 52 -11.52 17.59 4.75
CA GLN A 52 -11.84 17.16 6.11
C GLN A 52 -12.80 15.96 6.11
N THR A 53 -13.74 15.91 5.17
CA THR A 53 -14.71 14.81 5.04
C THR A 53 -14.01 13.48 4.83
N ASN A 54 -13.04 13.39 3.92
CA ASN A 54 -12.27 12.17 3.71
C ASN A 54 -11.47 11.79 4.96
N VAL A 55 -10.78 12.75 5.59
CA VAL A 55 -10.01 12.49 6.82
C VAL A 55 -10.91 11.95 7.93
N HIS A 56 -12.02 12.61 8.23
CA HIS A 56 -12.96 12.18 9.26
C HIS A 56 -13.62 10.83 8.95
N ALA A 57 -13.90 10.53 7.68
CA ALA A 57 -14.40 9.22 7.29
C ALA A 57 -13.36 8.12 7.55
N LYS A 58 -12.08 8.38 7.26
CA LYS A 58 -11.01 7.40 7.48
C LYS A 58 -10.66 7.21 8.94
N LEU A 59 -10.62 8.27 9.74
CA LEU A 59 -10.43 8.16 11.19
C LEU A 59 -11.54 7.31 11.83
N ARG A 60 -12.80 7.44 11.37
CA ARG A 60 -13.93 6.60 11.83
C ARG A 60 -13.84 5.15 11.36
N GLU A 61 -13.19 4.90 10.23
CA GLU A 61 -12.92 3.54 9.71
C GLU A 61 -11.79 2.84 10.49
N GLY A 62 -11.11 3.55 11.40
CA GLY A 62 -10.03 2.99 12.24
C GLY A 62 -8.63 3.30 11.74
N TRP A 63 -8.47 4.23 10.78
CA TRP A 63 -7.15 4.68 10.38
C TRP A 63 -6.54 5.62 11.42
N GLU A 64 -5.30 5.35 11.81
CA GLU A 64 -4.55 6.11 12.79
C GLU A 64 -3.40 6.87 12.13
N PRO A 65 -3.26 8.19 12.34
CA PRO A 65 -2.12 8.97 11.85
C PRO A 65 -0.78 8.46 12.41
N VAL A 66 0.22 8.33 11.54
CA VAL A 66 1.56 7.88 11.91
C VAL A 66 2.47 9.06 12.19
N ARG A 67 2.96 9.19 13.43
CA ARG A 67 3.86 10.29 13.81
C ARG A 67 5.28 10.04 13.30
N SER A 68 6.00 11.11 12.97
CA SER A 68 7.40 11.02 12.54
C SER A 68 8.32 10.47 13.63
N GLU A 69 8.02 10.77 14.91
CA GLU A 69 8.77 10.29 16.07
C GLU A 69 8.83 8.77 16.18
N GLU A 70 7.85 8.05 15.64
CA GLU A 70 7.83 6.58 15.63
C GLU A 70 8.86 6.00 14.64
N TYR A 71 9.36 6.80 13.70
CA TYR A 71 10.31 6.40 12.66
C TYR A 71 11.51 7.36 12.60
N PRO A 72 12.39 7.38 13.61
CA PRO A 72 13.52 8.31 13.67
C PRO A 72 14.55 8.09 12.54
N ASN A 73 14.57 6.91 11.93
CA ASN A 73 15.46 6.56 10.82
C ASN A 73 14.86 6.86 9.44
N TYR A 74 13.65 7.42 9.38
CA TYR A 74 12.94 7.72 8.15
C TYR A 74 12.75 9.23 8.00
N GLU A 75 13.56 9.84 7.14
CA GLU A 75 13.40 11.25 6.80
C GLU A 75 12.25 11.41 5.80
N ALA A 76 11.10 11.85 6.28
CA ALA A 76 9.99 12.25 5.44
C ALA A 76 9.45 13.62 5.84
N PRO A 77 8.81 14.33 4.91
CA PRO A 77 8.13 15.57 5.24
C PRO A 77 7.04 15.27 6.27
N THR A 78 6.88 16.19 7.21
CA THR A 78 5.82 16.16 8.21
C THR A 78 4.83 17.26 7.93
N ILE A 79 3.60 17.08 8.38
CA ILE A 79 2.62 18.16 8.43
C ILE A 79 3.09 19.14 9.50
N GLU A 80 3.29 20.40 9.12
CA GLU A 80 3.81 21.44 10.02
C GLU A 80 2.70 22.05 10.89
N ASP A 81 1.51 22.25 10.31
CA ASP A 81 0.44 23.01 10.94
C ASP A 81 -0.85 22.20 11.22
N GLY A 82 -1.61 22.66 12.21
CA GLY A 82 -2.95 22.16 12.52
C GLY A 82 -2.99 20.93 13.41
N LYS A 83 -4.14 20.22 13.40
CA LYS A 83 -4.42 19.08 14.30
C LYS A 83 -3.47 17.89 14.08
N PHE A 84 -2.90 17.77 12.89
CA PHE A 84 -2.03 16.65 12.50
C PHE A 84 -0.55 17.05 12.45
N ALA A 85 -0.17 18.14 13.12
CA ALA A 85 1.23 18.54 13.23
C ALA A 85 2.10 17.39 13.78
N GLY A 86 3.24 17.16 13.11
CA GLY A 86 4.18 16.07 13.43
C GLY A 86 3.79 14.68 12.88
N VAL A 87 2.71 14.59 12.10
CA VAL A 87 2.37 13.36 11.35
C VAL A 87 3.13 13.36 10.02
N ILE A 88 3.58 12.19 9.58
CA ILE A 88 4.23 12.02 8.28
C ILE A 88 3.24 12.39 7.17
N GLY A 89 3.60 13.33 6.31
CA GLY A 89 2.72 13.90 5.28
C GLY A 89 3.44 14.25 4.00
N ASN A 90 2.74 14.20 2.86
CA ASN A 90 3.30 14.62 1.58
C ASN A 90 2.23 15.26 0.70
N GLY A 91 2.37 16.56 0.40
CA GLY A 91 1.60 17.23 -0.66
C GLY A 91 0.08 17.08 -0.57
N GLY A 92 -0.50 17.22 0.63
CA GLY A 92 -1.93 17.01 0.86
C GLY A 92 -2.33 15.54 1.10
N LEU A 93 -1.36 14.68 1.41
CA LEU A 93 -1.56 13.33 1.90
C LEU A 93 -0.98 13.21 3.32
N MET A 94 -1.58 12.34 4.11
CA MET A 94 -1.16 11.98 5.47
C MET A 94 -0.99 10.48 5.55
N LEU A 95 0.13 10.03 6.11
CA LEU A 95 0.37 8.61 6.34
C LEU A 95 -0.44 8.14 7.53
N CYS A 96 -1.22 7.09 7.33
CA CYS A 96 -1.95 6.42 8.40
C CYS A 96 -1.71 4.93 8.38
N ARG A 97 -1.93 4.30 9.53
CA ARG A 97 -1.91 2.86 9.72
C ARG A 97 -3.28 2.33 10.12
N ILE A 98 -3.51 1.06 9.87
CA ILE A 98 -4.66 0.31 10.37
C ILE A 98 -4.22 -1.15 10.60
N PRO A 99 -4.82 -1.88 11.56
CA PRO A 99 -4.55 -3.30 11.71
C PRO A 99 -4.86 -4.08 10.42
N ILE A 100 -4.05 -5.10 10.13
CA ILE A 100 -4.18 -5.92 8.93
C ILE A 100 -5.51 -6.67 8.89
N GLU A 101 -6.01 -7.09 10.05
CA GLU A 101 -7.30 -7.78 10.21
C GLU A 101 -8.44 -6.88 9.70
N THR A 102 -8.53 -5.65 10.21
CA THR A 102 -9.54 -4.66 9.79
C THR A 102 -9.39 -4.30 8.31
N ALA A 103 -8.16 -4.18 7.80
CA ALA A 103 -7.93 -3.94 6.39
C ALA A 103 -8.45 -5.09 5.50
N ASN A 104 -8.27 -6.34 5.94
CA ASN A 104 -8.73 -7.53 5.24
C ASN A 104 -10.26 -7.64 5.26
N GLU A 105 -10.89 -7.44 6.42
CA GLU A 105 -12.36 -7.42 6.56
C GLU A 105 -12.99 -6.37 5.64
N ARG A 106 -12.41 -5.17 5.61
CA ARG A 106 -12.81 -4.09 4.71
C ARG A 106 -12.70 -4.54 3.25
N ASN A 107 -11.56 -5.11 2.86
CA ASN A 107 -11.34 -5.56 1.48
C ASN A 107 -12.34 -6.66 1.09
N GLU A 108 -12.65 -7.59 1.99
CA GLU A 108 -13.64 -8.62 1.79
C GLU A 108 -15.05 -8.02 1.61
N TYR A 109 -15.46 -7.11 2.49
CA TYR A 109 -16.77 -6.44 2.41
C TYR A 109 -16.98 -5.76 1.05
N TYR A 110 -16.02 -4.94 0.62
CA TYR A 110 -16.12 -4.27 -0.68
C TYR A 110 -15.99 -5.26 -1.84
N GLY A 111 -15.14 -6.28 -1.72
CA GLY A 111 -15.01 -7.34 -2.72
C GLY A 111 -16.30 -8.14 -2.92
N THR A 112 -17.04 -8.43 -1.84
CA THR A 112 -18.36 -9.07 -1.90
C THR A 112 -19.37 -8.16 -2.58
N ARG A 113 -19.46 -6.89 -2.20
CA ARG A 113 -20.38 -5.93 -2.83
C ARG A 113 -20.10 -5.74 -4.33
N THR A 114 -18.83 -5.73 -4.74
CA THR A 114 -18.47 -5.69 -6.17
C THR A 114 -18.89 -6.97 -6.89
N ARG A 115 -18.73 -8.15 -6.27
CA ARG A 115 -19.18 -9.43 -6.84
C ARG A 115 -20.70 -9.49 -6.99
N GLU A 116 -21.45 -9.01 -6.00
CA GLU A 116 -22.91 -8.93 -6.03
C GLU A 116 -23.39 -8.00 -7.14
N ALA A 117 -22.80 -6.79 -7.25
CA ALA A 117 -23.12 -5.86 -8.33
C ALA A 117 -22.85 -6.47 -9.72
N MET A 118 -21.73 -7.19 -9.88
CA MET A 118 -21.42 -7.90 -11.12
C MET A 118 -22.43 -9.01 -11.43
N THR A 119 -22.91 -9.72 -10.41
CA THR A 119 -23.89 -10.79 -10.58
C THR A 119 -25.26 -10.23 -10.96
N ALA A 120 -25.67 -9.11 -10.37
CA ALA A 120 -26.91 -8.43 -10.72
C ALA A 120 -26.92 -7.96 -12.18
N VAL A 121 -25.82 -7.37 -12.65
CA VAL A 121 -25.65 -7.00 -14.06
C VAL A 121 -25.77 -8.21 -14.99
N ASP A 122 -25.16 -9.34 -14.63
CA ASP A 122 -25.26 -10.56 -15.42
C ASP A 122 -26.70 -11.10 -15.44
N GLN A 123 -27.42 -11.02 -14.31
CA GLN A 123 -28.82 -11.45 -14.23
C GLN A 123 -29.74 -10.58 -15.09
N ASP A 124 -29.57 -9.25 -15.06
CA ASP A 124 -30.32 -8.33 -15.90
C ASP A 124 -30.04 -8.57 -17.39
N LEU A 125 -28.77 -8.76 -17.76
CA LEU A 125 -28.38 -9.12 -19.12
C LEU A 125 -29.00 -10.44 -19.59
N MET A 126 -29.01 -11.46 -18.73
CA MET A 126 -29.60 -12.76 -19.04
C MET A 126 -31.13 -12.69 -19.14
N LYS A 127 -31.78 -11.81 -18.38
CA LYS A 127 -33.23 -11.60 -18.44
C LYS A 127 -33.67 -10.93 -19.74
N GLU A 128 -32.87 -10.02 -20.28
CA GLU A 128 -33.13 -9.34 -21.56
C GLU A 128 -32.63 -10.14 -22.77
N GLN A 129 -32.02 -11.31 -22.56
CA GLN A 129 -31.46 -12.14 -23.62
C GLN A 129 -32.55 -12.71 -24.54
N ASN A 130 -32.39 -12.52 -25.84
CA ASN A 130 -33.22 -13.20 -26.84
C ASN A 130 -32.66 -14.63 -27.09
N PRO A 131 -33.49 -15.68 -26.96
CA PRO A 131 -33.06 -17.07 -27.19
C PRO A 131 -32.43 -17.34 -28.57
N LEU A 132 -32.75 -16.53 -29.58
CA LEU A 132 -32.22 -16.66 -30.94
C LEU A 132 -30.82 -16.05 -31.12
N MET A 133 -30.33 -15.25 -30.17
CA MET A 133 -28.99 -14.65 -30.20
C MET A 133 -28.36 -14.68 -28.79
N PRO A 134 -27.84 -15.84 -28.36
CA PRO A 134 -27.25 -15.98 -27.03
C PRO A 134 -25.92 -15.22 -26.92
N ILE A 135 -25.86 -14.32 -25.94
CA ILE A 135 -24.63 -13.63 -25.52
C ILE A 135 -23.81 -14.58 -24.64
N HIS A 136 -22.57 -14.88 -25.05
CA HIS A 136 -21.63 -15.68 -24.26
C HIS A 136 -20.70 -14.79 -23.44
N GLN A 137 -20.67 -14.96 -22.12
CA GLN A 137 -19.82 -14.18 -21.21
C GLN A 137 -18.72 -15.06 -20.61
N SER A 138 -17.49 -14.95 -21.13
CA SER A 138 -16.32 -15.63 -20.57
C SER A 138 -15.51 -14.68 -19.67
N ARG A 139 -15.59 -14.88 -18.34
CA ARG A 139 -14.77 -14.13 -17.37
C ARG A 139 -13.45 -14.88 -17.12
N GLN A 140 -12.38 -14.57 -17.85
CA GLN A 140 -11.03 -15.09 -17.59
C GLN A 140 -10.16 -14.05 -16.87
N SER A 141 -9.78 -14.32 -15.62
CA SER A 141 -8.83 -13.51 -14.85
C SER A 141 -7.43 -14.12 -14.90
N ARG A 142 -6.75 -14.01 -16.05
CA ARG A 142 -5.35 -14.48 -16.16
C ARG A 142 -4.37 -13.39 -15.74
N VAL A 143 -3.84 -13.49 -14.52
CA VAL A 143 -2.73 -12.64 -14.07
C VAL A 143 -1.43 -13.25 -14.60
N THR A 144 -0.82 -12.60 -15.61
CA THR A 144 0.50 -13.01 -16.11
C THR A 144 1.56 -12.22 -15.38
N PHE A 145 2.16 -12.81 -14.35
CA PHE A 145 3.39 -12.29 -13.79
C PHE A 145 4.50 -12.53 -14.83
N GLY A 146 5.22 -11.47 -15.21
CA GLY A 146 6.24 -11.52 -16.25
C GLY A 146 7.24 -12.64 -16.01
N ARG A 147 7.41 -13.54 -16.99
CA ARG A 147 8.49 -14.53 -17.02
C ARG A 147 9.82 -13.78 -17.00
N GLY A 148 10.58 -13.89 -15.90
CA GLY A 148 11.96 -13.45 -15.84
C GLY A 148 12.78 -14.15 -16.94
N LYS A 149 13.56 -13.38 -17.67
CA LYS A 149 14.50 -13.86 -18.69
C LYS A 149 15.46 -14.88 -18.05
N PRO A 150 15.60 -16.12 -18.56
CA PRO A 150 16.62 -17.04 -18.06
C PRO A 150 18.00 -16.44 -18.33
N PRO A 151 18.98 -16.66 -17.44
CA PRO A 151 20.34 -16.15 -17.63
C PRO A 151 20.92 -16.71 -18.92
N SER A 152 21.60 -15.84 -19.68
CA SER A 152 22.41 -16.26 -20.82
C SER A 152 23.72 -16.79 -20.23
N GLU A 153 24.12 -18.00 -20.61
CA GLU A 153 25.49 -18.50 -20.46
C GLU A 153 26.50 -17.60 -21.18
#